data_AF-A0A6H1UEJ2-F1
#
_entry.id   AF-A0A6H1UEJ2-F1
#
_cell.length_a   1.000
_cell.length_b   1.000
_cell.length_c   1.000
_cell.angle_alpha   90.00
_cell.angle_beta   90.00
_cell.angle_gamma   90.00
#
_symmetry.space_group_name_H-M   'P 1'
#
loop_
_entity.id
_entity.type
_entity.pdbx_description
1 polymer ?
#
loop_
_entity_poly.entity_id
_entity_poly.type
_entity_poly.pdbx_seq_one_letter_code
_entity_poly.pdbx_strand_id
1 'polypeptide(L)'
;MSTISIFGCGWLGLPLAKHLISQQHRVIGSTTTTAKLEQLQRAGIEAHQLKLTPNSGDQIKPLLNADIAIVTLPPSYIEGESQYYLRLLQNLTAAIAASPIKQVIFTATTSIYPQNNTEVRETDAVRIESPFSDTPWMDLEQAFTAHGQFETTIVRFAGLIGGSYQPGHYFSGRELKGADDPVNMIHRDDCIGIISAIIEQNAWGQAFNASAPIHPTRRELYSKSCQMAGIDSPKFSTEPKPYRIVNCDKLVTTLGYRFVRPDPVQALGID
;
A
#
# COMPACT_ATOMS: atom_id res chain seq x y z
N MET A 1 5.27 -14.76 18.63
CA MET A 1 3.95 -15.05 18.02
C MET A 1 3.00 -13.95 18.47
N SER A 2 2.41 -13.23 17.52
CA SER A 2 1.50 -12.11 17.78
C SER A 2 0.15 -12.35 17.11
N THR A 3 -0.92 -11.80 17.67
CA THR A 3 -2.21 -11.67 17.00
C THR A 3 -2.18 -10.42 16.13
N ILE A 4 -2.41 -10.57 14.83
CA ILE A 4 -2.32 -9.49 13.84
C ILE A 4 -3.68 -9.29 13.20
N SER A 5 -4.19 -8.07 13.26
CA SER A 5 -5.43 -7.67 12.61
C SER A 5 -5.15 -6.99 11.28
N ILE A 6 -5.75 -7.47 10.19
CA ILE A 6 -5.62 -6.91 8.85
C ILE A 6 -6.94 -6.28 8.43
N PHE A 7 -6.94 -4.95 8.32
CA PHE A 7 -8.05 -4.16 7.81
C PHE A 7 -8.00 -4.17 6.27
N GLY A 8 -8.73 -5.11 5.66
CA GLY A 8 -8.87 -5.28 4.21
C GLY A 8 -8.05 -6.43 3.61
N CYS A 9 -8.54 -7.67 3.70
CA CYS A 9 -7.98 -8.86 3.04
C CYS A 9 -8.30 -8.92 1.53
N GLY A 10 -7.90 -7.87 0.81
CA GLY A 10 -7.98 -7.76 -0.65
C GLY A 10 -6.71 -8.24 -1.35
N TRP A 11 -6.30 -7.51 -2.40
CA TRP A 11 -5.16 -7.84 -3.26
C TRP A 11 -3.83 -8.00 -2.50
N LEU A 12 -3.54 -7.13 -1.53
CA LEU A 12 -2.37 -7.21 -0.65
C LEU A 12 -2.67 -7.99 0.64
N GLY A 13 -3.78 -7.66 1.31
CA GLY A 13 -4.06 -8.17 2.66
C GLY A 13 -4.28 -9.69 2.73
N LEU A 14 -4.85 -10.33 1.71
CA LEU A 14 -5.01 -11.80 1.70
C LEU A 14 -3.67 -12.56 1.59
N PRO A 15 -2.82 -12.32 0.57
CA PRO A 15 -1.53 -12.99 0.50
C PRO A 15 -0.62 -12.63 1.68
N LEU A 16 -0.68 -11.39 2.19
CA LEU A 16 -0.01 -11.00 3.43
C LEU A 16 -0.49 -11.84 4.63
N ALA A 17 -1.80 -12.01 4.80
CA ALA A 17 -2.36 -12.83 5.88
C ALA A 17 -1.83 -14.27 5.84
N LYS A 18 -1.80 -14.88 4.64
CA LYS A 18 -1.26 -16.23 4.44
C LYS A 18 0.22 -16.31 4.81
N HIS A 19 1.01 -15.31 4.39
CA HIS A 19 2.43 -15.21 4.74
C HIS A 19 2.61 -15.16 6.25
N LEU A 20 1.90 -14.27 6.95
CA LEU A 20 2.00 -14.13 8.40
C LEU A 20 1.54 -15.39 9.16
N ILE A 21 0.52 -16.09 8.69
CA ILE A 21 0.10 -17.39 9.23
C ILE A 21 1.21 -18.44 9.06
N SER A 22 1.89 -18.47 7.91
CA SER A 22 3.02 -19.37 7.68
C SER A 22 4.19 -19.08 8.63
N GLN A 23 4.30 -17.84 9.12
CA GLN A 23 5.22 -17.41 10.17
C GLN A 23 4.65 -17.60 11.59
N GLN A 24 3.60 -18.43 11.72
CA GLN A 24 2.96 -18.82 12.98
C GLN A 24 2.24 -17.69 13.72
N HIS A 25 1.93 -16.57 13.06
CA HIS A 25 1.05 -15.56 13.65
C HIS A 25 -0.42 -15.98 13.58
N ARG A 26 -1.22 -15.54 14.56
CA ARG A 26 -2.69 -15.60 14.45
C ARG A 26 -3.16 -14.37 13.69
N VAL A 27 -3.94 -14.56 12.63
CA VAL A 27 -4.43 -13.44 11.80
C VAL A 27 -5.94 -13.30 11.89
N ILE A 28 -6.39 -12.10 12.25
CA ILE A 28 -7.78 -11.65 12.15
C ILE A 28 -7.87 -10.78 10.90
N GLY A 29 -8.86 -10.99 10.05
CA GLY A 29 -8.97 -10.33 8.76
C GLY A 29 -10.36 -9.82 8.47
N SER A 30 -10.46 -8.72 7.73
CA SER A 30 -11.75 -8.18 7.28
C SER A 30 -11.92 -8.20 5.76
N THR A 31 -13.17 -8.31 5.33
CA THR A 31 -13.58 -8.10 3.93
C THR A 31 -14.95 -7.44 3.86
N THR A 32 -15.22 -6.68 2.81
CA THR A 32 -16.54 -6.09 2.59
C THR A 32 -17.56 -7.08 2.02
N THR A 33 -17.08 -8.18 1.42
CA THR A 33 -17.90 -9.13 0.66
C THR A 33 -18.07 -10.44 1.42
N THR A 34 -19.32 -10.79 1.77
CA THR A 34 -19.65 -12.04 2.48
C THR A 34 -19.14 -13.29 1.75
N ALA A 35 -19.20 -13.31 0.41
CA ALA A 35 -18.72 -14.43 -0.41
C ALA A 35 -17.23 -14.74 -0.24
N LYS A 36 -16.42 -13.79 0.25
CA LYS A 36 -14.99 -13.99 0.49
C LYS A 36 -14.70 -14.59 1.86
N LEU A 37 -15.64 -14.61 2.80
CA LEU A 37 -15.41 -15.07 4.18
C LEU A 37 -14.93 -16.52 4.22
N GLU A 38 -15.59 -17.42 3.50
CA GLU A 38 -15.18 -18.82 3.45
C GLU A 38 -13.77 -18.99 2.88
N GLN A 39 -13.41 -18.21 1.86
CA GLN A 39 -12.08 -18.24 1.28
C GLN A 39 -11.02 -17.81 2.30
N LEU A 40 -11.31 -16.78 3.11
CA LEU A 40 -10.41 -16.31 4.16
C LEU A 40 -10.28 -17.36 5.28
N GLN A 41 -11.40 -17.94 5.73
CA GLN A 41 -11.40 -18.99 6.76
C GLN A 41 -10.63 -20.24 6.33
N ARG A 42 -10.80 -20.69 5.08
CA ARG A 42 -10.02 -21.80 4.50
C ARG A 42 -8.52 -21.50 4.45
N ALA A 43 -8.13 -20.22 4.42
CA ALA A 43 -6.74 -19.79 4.48
C ALA A 43 -6.20 -19.67 5.93
N GLY A 44 -6.98 -20.07 6.95
CA GLY A 44 -6.60 -20.00 8.36
C GLY A 44 -6.83 -18.62 9.01
N ILE A 45 -7.55 -17.72 8.33
CA ILE A 45 -7.81 -16.36 8.81
C ILE A 45 -9.10 -16.35 9.63
N GLU A 46 -9.07 -15.75 10.81
CA GLU A 46 -10.29 -15.40 11.53
C GLU A 46 -10.99 -14.23 10.80
N ALA A 47 -11.93 -14.57 9.91
CA ALA A 47 -12.49 -13.63 8.96
C ALA A 47 -13.80 -12.99 9.46
N HIS A 48 -13.88 -11.66 9.35
CA HIS A 48 -15.05 -10.87 9.70
C HIS A 48 -15.52 -10.04 8.50
N GLN A 49 -16.84 -9.93 8.31
CA GLN A 49 -17.38 -8.99 7.35
C GLN A 49 -17.38 -7.60 7.97
N LEU A 50 -16.68 -6.67 7.33
CA LEU A 50 -16.62 -5.29 7.78
C LEU A 50 -16.61 -4.35 6.57
N LYS A 51 -17.61 -3.47 6.52
CA LYS A 51 -17.60 -2.30 5.67
C LYS A 51 -17.32 -1.09 6.56
N LEU A 52 -16.09 -0.61 6.52
CA LEU A 52 -15.74 0.60 7.25
C LEU A 52 -16.44 1.81 6.65
N THR A 53 -16.95 2.66 7.53
CA THR A 53 -17.53 3.96 7.26
C THR A 53 -17.05 4.93 8.35
N PRO A 54 -17.23 6.25 8.18
CA PRO A 54 -16.99 7.22 9.24
C PRO A 54 -17.71 6.91 10.57
N ASN A 55 -18.77 6.08 10.55
CA ASN A 55 -19.62 5.78 11.71
C ASN A 55 -19.76 4.26 11.97
N SER A 56 -18.74 3.44 11.65
CA SER A 56 -18.84 1.98 11.80
C SER A 56 -19.15 1.48 13.22
N GLY A 57 -18.95 2.32 14.24
CA GLY A 57 -19.30 2.01 15.63
C GLY A 57 -18.75 0.65 16.06
N ASP A 58 -19.63 -0.18 16.62
CA ASP A 58 -19.27 -1.48 17.19
C ASP A 58 -18.86 -2.55 16.17
N GLN A 59 -19.14 -2.37 14.87
CA GLN A 59 -18.84 -3.36 13.84
C GLN A 59 -17.33 -3.65 13.72
N ILE A 60 -16.49 -2.70 14.14
CA ILE A 60 -15.04 -2.83 14.10
C ILE A 60 -14.47 -3.71 15.24
N LYS A 61 -15.21 -3.87 16.34
CA LYS A 61 -14.73 -4.51 17.59
C LYS A 61 -14.05 -5.87 17.38
N PRO A 62 -14.54 -6.77 16.50
CA PRO A 62 -13.88 -8.07 16.29
C PRO A 62 -12.43 -7.97 15.80
N LEU A 63 -12.05 -6.87 15.14
CA LEU A 63 -10.69 -6.64 14.65
C LEU A 63 -9.78 -5.93 15.66
N LEU A 64 -10.29 -5.48 16.80
CA LEU A 64 -9.54 -4.66 17.75
C LEU A 64 -8.81 -5.47 18.83
N ASN A 65 -9.12 -6.76 19.00
CA ASN A 65 -8.45 -7.61 19.98
C ASN A 65 -7.20 -8.27 19.37
N ALA A 66 -6.17 -7.46 19.10
CA ALA A 66 -4.92 -7.87 18.48
C ALA A 66 -3.74 -7.09 19.07
N ASP A 67 -2.51 -7.56 18.81
CA ASP A 67 -1.28 -6.87 19.21
C ASP A 67 -0.89 -5.82 18.16
N ILE A 68 -1.07 -6.18 16.87
CA ILE A 68 -0.67 -5.39 15.70
C ILE A 68 -1.89 -5.17 14.80
N ALA A 69 -2.05 -3.96 14.27
CA ALA A 69 -2.97 -3.66 13.17
C ALA A 69 -2.20 -3.36 11.88
N ILE A 70 -2.66 -3.91 10.76
CA ILE A 70 -2.18 -3.58 9.42
C ILE A 70 -3.35 -3.06 8.61
N VAL A 71 -3.26 -1.81 8.17
CA VAL A 71 -4.32 -1.13 7.44
C VAL A 71 -3.97 -1.09 5.96
N THR A 72 -4.62 -1.95 5.18
CA THR A 72 -4.43 -2.10 3.72
C THR A 72 -5.67 -1.69 2.94
N LEU A 73 -6.43 -0.73 3.47
CA LEU A 73 -7.68 -0.26 2.89
C LEU A 73 -7.39 0.66 1.69
N PRO A 74 -7.99 0.43 0.52
CA PRO A 74 -7.86 1.38 -0.59
C PRO A 74 -8.57 2.70 -0.25
N PRO A 75 -8.17 3.82 -0.87
CA PRO A 75 -8.93 5.08 -0.79
C PRO A 75 -10.38 4.87 -1.21
N SER A 76 -11.30 5.43 -0.43
CA SER A 76 -12.75 5.34 -0.69
C SER A 76 -13.36 6.73 -0.85
N TYR A 77 -14.22 6.90 -1.83
CA TYR A 77 -14.90 8.16 -2.12
C TYR A 77 -16.42 7.95 -2.15
N ILE A 78 -17.17 8.92 -1.65
CA ILE A 78 -18.61 9.02 -1.81
C ILE A 78 -18.91 10.43 -2.31
N GLU A 79 -19.65 10.53 -3.41
CA GLU A 79 -20.06 11.80 -4.00
C GLU A 79 -20.86 12.63 -2.99
N GLY A 80 -20.53 13.91 -2.87
CA GLY A 80 -21.14 14.81 -1.88
C GLY A 80 -20.60 14.69 -0.45
N GLU A 81 -19.75 13.69 -0.15
CA GLU A 81 -19.11 13.55 1.17
C GLU A 81 -17.64 13.96 1.13
N SER A 82 -17.37 15.24 1.40
CA SER A 82 -16.00 15.77 1.52
C SER A 82 -15.18 14.95 2.51
N GLN A 83 -13.90 14.67 2.23
CA GLN A 83 -12.98 14.00 3.16
C GLN A 83 -13.48 12.67 3.77
N TYR A 84 -14.36 11.94 3.07
CA TYR A 84 -14.94 10.69 3.55
C TYR A 84 -13.90 9.69 4.09
N TYR A 85 -12.84 9.46 3.32
CA TYR A 85 -11.79 8.51 3.69
C TYR A 85 -10.98 8.97 4.91
N LEU A 86 -10.69 10.27 5.03
CA LEU A 86 -10.01 10.82 6.21
C LEU A 86 -10.85 10.61 7.47
N ARG A 87 -12.16 10.94 7.43
CA ARG A 87 -13.04 10.68 8.58
C ARG A 87 -13.13 9.19 8.93
N LEU A 88 -13.21 8.33 7.92
CA LEU A 88 -13.21 6.88 8.11
C LEU A 88 -11.95 6.41 8.85
N LEU A 89 -10.77 6.88 8.42
CA LEU A 89 -9.50 6.51 9.06
C LEU A 89 -9.30 7.18 10.43
N GLN A 90 -9.83 8.38 10.66
CA GLN A 90 -9.87 9.00 11.99
C GLN A 90 -10.71 8.19 12.98
N ASN A 91 -11.88 7.70 12.55
CA ASN A 91 -12.69 6.80 13.38
C ASN A 91 -11.97 5.47 13.65
N LEU A 92 -11.31 4.89 12.64
CA LEU A 92 -10.50 3.67 12.80
C LEU A 92 -9.37 3.87 13.81
N THR A 93 -8.59 4.94 13.68
CA THR A 93 -7.45 5.22 14.56
C THR A 93 -7.88 5.49 16.00
N ALA A 94 -9.00 6.20 16.21
CA ALA A 94 -9.59 6.38 17.54
C ALA A 94 -10.00 5.04 18.17
N ALA A 95 -10.60 4.14 17.38
CA ALA A 95 -10.98 2.81 17.85
C ALA A 95 -9.75 1.93 18.17
N ILE A 96 -8.68 2.01 17.36
CA ILE A 96 -7.40 1.34 17.63
C ILE A 96 -6.77 1.90 18.92
N ALA A 97 -6.77 3.22 19.12
CA ALA A 97 -6.22 3.86 20.33
C ALA A 97 -6.92 3.41 21.62
N ALA A 98 -8.22 3.08 21.53
CA ALA A 98 -9.02 2.57 22.63
C ALA A 98 -8.92 1.04 22.83
N SER A 99 -8.03 0.37 22.11
CA SER A 99 -7.90 -1.09 22.10
C SER A 99 -6.55 -1.58 22.69
N PRO A 100 -6.37 -2.91 22.85
CA PRO A 100 -5.08 -3.48 23.24
C PRO A 100 -3.96 -3.31 22.21
N ILE A 101 -4.27 -2.98 20.93
CA ILE A 101 -3.28 -2.84 19.86
C ILE A 101 -2.21 -1.80 20.23
N LYS A 102 -0.94 -2.16 20.05
CA LYS A 102 0.22 -1.29 20.36
C LYS A 102 1.04 -0.90 19.15
N GLN A 103 0.85 -1.56 18.03
CA GLN A 103 1.66 -1.37 16.83
C GLN A 103 0.74 -1.32 15.62
N VAL A 104 1.00 -0.36 14.73
CA VAL A 104 0.22 -0.16 13.52
C VAL A 104 1.14 -0.05 12.32
N ILE A 105 0.79 -0.75 11.23
CA ILE A 105 1.35 -0.52 9.90
C ILE A 105 0.27 0.11 9.06
N PHE A 106 0.52 1.32 8.56
CA PHE A 106 -0.36 2.01 7.63
C PHE A 106 0.25 2.03 6.23
N THR A 107 -0.45 1.47 5.25
CA THR A 107 -0.01 1.48 3.85
C THR A 107 -0.41 2.81 3.19
N ALA A 108 0.57 3.68 3.05
CA ALA A 108 0.45 4.99 2.41
C ALA A 108 1.00 4.95 0.97
N THR A 109 1.25 6.12 0.39
CA THR A 109 1.66 6.27 -1.01
C THR A 109 2.81 7.24 -1.16
N THR A 110 3.62 7.04 -2.20
CA THR A 110 4.67 7.97 -2.62
C THR A 110 4.13 9.16 -3.43
N SER A 111 2.80 9.28 -3.62
CA SER A 111 2.21 10.40 -4.39
C SER A 111 2.30 11.76 -3.71
N ILE A 112 2.75 11.81 -2.44
CA ILE A 112 2.96 13.02 -1.63
C ILE A 112 4.26 13.76 -1.93
N TYR A 113 5.11 13.21 -2.80
CA TYR A 113 6.38 13.84 -3.16
C TYR A 113 6.24 14.72 -4.40
N PRO A 114 6.93 15.88 -4.43
CA PRO A 114 6.92 16.77 -5.58
C PRO A 114 7.56 16.09 -6.79
N GLN A 115 7.16 16.50 -7.99
CA GLN A 115 7.71 16.01 -9.25
C GLN A 115 8.62 17.09 -9.82
N ASN A 116 9.86 17.14 -9.34
CA ASN A 116 10.83 18.19 -9.68
C ASN A 116 12.04 17.65 -10.48
N ASN A 117 11.90 16.46 -11.08
CA ASN A 117 12.95 15.75 -11.81
C ASN A 117 14.16 15.41 -10.94
N THR A 118 13.92 15.14 -9.65
CA THR A 118 14.95 14.78 -8.68
C THR A 118 14.64 13.45 -8.02
N GLU A 119 15.65 12.88 -7.36
CA GLU A 119 15.44 11.86 -6.33
C GLU A 119 14.74 12.50 -5.11
N VAL A 120 13.85 11.74 -4.46
CA VAL A 120 13.14 12.14 -3.24
C VAL A 120 13.30 11.08 -2.15
N ARG A 121 13.39 11.54 -0.90
CA ARG A 121 13.56 10.76 0.33
C ARG A 121 12.40 11.03 1.28
N GLU A 122 12.32 10.27 2.39
CA GLU A 122 11.23 10.39 3.35
C GLU A 122 11.04 11.80 3.93
N THR A 123 12.13 12.58 4.00
CA THR A 123 12.17 13.97 4.47
C THR A 123 11.57 14.97 3.50
N ASP A 124 11.40 14.61 2.22
CA ASP A 124 10.88 15.50 1.17
C ASP A 124 9.36 15.43 1.04
N ALA A 125 8.70 14.71 1.95
CA ALA A 125 7.25 14.56 1.95
C ALA A 125 6.57 15.89 2.25
N VAL A 126 5.62 16.26 1.41
CA VAL A 126 4.90 17.53 1.51
C VAL A 126 3.40 17.29 1.39
N ARG A 127 2.61 18.20 1.99
CA ARG A 127 1.16 18.18 1.85
C ARG A 127 0.79 18.67 0.45
N ILE A 128 0.64 17.73 -0.47
CA ILE A 128 0.16 17.98 -1.84
C ILE A 128 -1.11 17.19 -2.09
N GLU A 129 -2.04 17.80 -2.81
CA GLU A 129 -3.18 17.10 -3.37
C GLU A 129 -2.69 16.18 -4.48
N SER A 130 -3.04 14.90 -4.41
CA SER A 130 -2.62 13.95 -5.45
C SER A 130 -3.36 14.27 -6.74
N PRO A 131 -2.67 14.33 -7.90
CA PRO A 131 -3.32 14.57 -9.18
C PRO A 131 -4.26 13.43 -9.60
N PHE A 132 -4.21 12.28 -8.91
CA PHE A 132 -5.02 11.10 -9.18
C PHE A 132 -6.15 10.89 -8.15
N SER A 133 -6.10 11.59 -7.02
CA SER A 133 -7.07 11.45 -5.94
C SER A 133 -7.03 12.69 -5.05
N ASP A 134 -8.18 13.27 -4.75
CA ASP A 134 -8.32 14.35 -3.73
C ASP A 134 -8.13 13.81 -2.28
N THR A 135 -7.39 12.72 -2.13
CA THR A 135 -7.10 12.07 -0.85
C THR A 135 -5.95 12.79 -0.17
N PRO A 136 -6.16 13.36 1.04
CA PRO A 136 -5.14 14.13 1.75
C PRO A 136 -4.17 13.20 2.50
N TRP A 137 -3.27 12.53 1.77
CA TRP A 137 -2.43 11.47 2.31
C TRP A 137 -1.55 11.88 3.50
N MET A 138 -1.04 13.11 3.54
CA MET A 138 -0.30 13.61 4.71
C MET A 138 -1.19 13.71 5.96
N ASP A 139 -2.46 14.10 5.80
CA ASP A 139 -3.41 14.17 6.92
C ASP A 139 -3.80 12.75 7.38
N LEU A 140 -3.84 11.79 6.45
CA LEU A 140 -4.03 10.38 6.79
C LEU A 140 -2.86 9.82 7.59
N GLU A 141 -1.62 10.04 7.14
CA GLU A 141 -0.42 9.64 7.90
C GLU A 141 -0.44 10.26 9.30
N GLN A 142 -0.75 11.57 9.40
CA GLN A 142 -0.88 12.26 10.67
C GLN A 142 -1.95 11.63 11.58
N ALA A 143 -3.10 11.23 11.03
CA ALA A 143 -4.17 10.59 11.81
C ALA A 143 -3.70 9.30 12.50
N PHE A 144 -2.76 8.57 11.90
CA PHE A 144 -2.17 7.37 12.51
C PHE A 144 -0.99 7.66 13.44
N THR A 145 -0.22 8.73 13.22
CA THR A 145 0.96 9.05 14.05
C THR A 145 0.66 9.98 15.23
N ALA A 146 -0.53 10.58 15.30
CA ALA A 146 -0.90 11.53 16.34
C ALA A 146 -1.28 10.90 17.70
N HIS A 147 -1.36 9.57 17.77
CA HIS A 147 -1.76 8.84 18.98
C HIS A 147 -0.54 8.40 19.79
N GLY A 148 -0.62 8.51 21.12
CA GLY A 148 0.43 8.01 22.03
C GLY A 148 0.21 6.58 22.52
N GLN A 149 -0.93 5.98 22.18
CA GLN A 149 -1.37 4.66 22.67
C GLN A 149 -0.77 3.49 21.86
N PHE A 150 -0.31 3.77 20.64
CA PHE A 150 0.32 2.83 19.74
C PHE A 150 1.40 3.51 18.90
N GLU A 151 2.39 2.75 18.45
CA GLU A 151 3.39 3.23 17.49
C GLU A 151 2.98 2.86 16.06
N THR A 152 3.13 3.81 15.13
CA THR A 152 2.82 3.58 13.72
C THR A 152 4.08 3.56 12.88
N THR A 153 4.21 2.54 12.04
CA THR A 153 5.10 2.57 10.88
C THR A 153 4.30 2.82 9.60
N ILE A 154 4.68 3.88 8.89
CA ILE A 154 4.12 4.25 7.60
C ILE A 154 4.93 3.59 6.49
N VAL A 155 4.26 2.84 5.62
CA VAL A 155 4.89 2.24 4.42
C VAL A 155 4.32 2.93 3.20
N ARG A 156 5.10 3.83 2.59
CA ARG A 156 4.72 4.58 1.39
C ARG A 156 5.02 3.73 0.17
N PHE A 157 4.01 3.02 -0.34
CA PHE A 157 4.18 2.21 -1.54
C PHE A 157 4.26 3.07 -2.80
N ALA A 158 5.17 2.69 -3.70
CA ALA A 158 5.20 3.15 -5.08
C ALA A 158 4.05 2.54 -5.90
N GLY A 159 4.08 2.67 -7.23
CA GLY A 159 3.09 2.01 -8.08
C GLY A 159 3.10 0.50 -7.88
N LEU A 160 1.95 -0.10 -7.65
CA LEU A 160 1.85 -1.53 -7.34
C LEU A 160 1.87 -2.38 -8.62
N ILE A 161 2.54 -3.52 -8.61
CA ILE A 161 2.47 -4.57 -9.64
C ILE A 161 2.42 -5.96 -9.01
N GLY A 162 2.02 -6.96 -9.81
CA GLY A 162 2.02 -8.37 -9.42
C GLY A 162 0.63 -8.92 -9.12
N GLY A 163 0.53 -10.25 -9.08
CA GLY A 163 -0.76 -10.92 -9.03
C GLY A 163 -1.66 -10.49 -10.20
N SER A 164 -2.93 -10.22 -9.90
CA SER A 164 -3.90 -9.75 -10.90
C SER A 164 -3.72 -8.29 -11.35
N TYR A 165 -2.74 -7.54 -10.83
CA TYR A 165 -2.58 -6.12 -11.16
C TYR A 165 -1.53 -5.94 -12.26
N GLN A 166 -2.00 -5.56 -13.46
CA GLN A 166 -1.15 -5.32 -14.61
C GLN A 166 -1.27 -3.85 -15.05
N PRO A 167 -0.18 -3.05 -14.99
CA PRO A 167 -0.25 -1.62 -15.25
C PRO A 167 -0.66 -1.25 -16.68
N GLY A 168 -0.41 -2.14 -17.66
CA GLY A 168 -0.74 -1.92 -19.07
C GLY A 168 -2.23 -1.65 -19.32
N HIS A 169 -3.14 -2.29 -18.57
CA HIS A 169 -4.59 -2.09 -18.74
C HIS A 169 -5.05 -0.65 -18.47
N TYR A 170 -4.31 0.13 -17.67
CA TYR A 170 -4.67 1.51 -17.37
C TYR A 170 -4.26 2.50 -18.46
N PHE A 171 -3.31 2.11 -19.32
CA PHE A 171 -2.69 3.00 -20.29
C PHE A 171 -2.84 2.55 -21.74
N SER A 172 -3.35 1.34 -21.98
CA SER A 172 -3.66 0.81 -23.31
C SER A 172 -4.41 1.82 -24.18
N GLY A 173 -3.89 2.09 -25.37
CA GLY A 173 -4.48 3.01 -26.34
C GLY A 173 -4.47 4.51 -25.99
N ARG A 174 -3.94 4.88 -24.81
CA ARG A 174 -3.83 6.29 -24.39
C ARG A 174 -2.56 6.93 -24.90
N GLU A 175 -2.56 8.26 -25.01
CA GLU A 175 -1.35 9.04 -25.23
C GLU A 175 -0.66 9.35 -23.90
N LEU A 176 0.62 9.03 -23.80
CA LEU A 176 1.45 9.24 -22.61
C LEU A 176 2.64 10.15 -22.94
N LYS A 177 2.72 11.27 -22.23
CA LYS A 177 3.90 12.15 -22.21
C LYS A 177 5.01 11.56 -21.33
N GLY A 178 6.24 12.05 -21.52
CA GLY A 178 7.40 11.65 -20.74
C GLY A 178 7.71 10.17 -20.90
N ALA A 179 7.81 9.72 -22.15
CA ALA A 179 8.03 8.32 -22.50
C ALA A 179 9.24 7.70 -21.79
N ASP A 180 10.30 8.50 -21.67
CA ASP A 180 11.59 8.08 -21.13
C ASP A 180 11.75 8.52 -19.66
N ASP A 181 10.70 9.09 -19.05
CA ASP A 181 10.68 9.39 -17.62
C ASP A 181 10.68 8.07 -16.81
N PRO A 182 11.38 8.03 -15.67
CA PRO A 182 11.35 6.88 -14.78
C PRO A 182 9.97 6.70 -14.14
N VAL A 183 9.60 5.44 -13.89
CA VAL A 183 8.46 5.06 -13.06
C VAL A 183 8.92 4.34 -11.80
N ASN A 184 8.25 4.64 -10.69
CA ASN A 184 8.50 4.01 -9.39
C ASN A 184 7.44 2.92 -9.20
N MET A 185 7.88 1.67 -9.12
CA MET A 185 7.00 0.53 -8.92
C MET A 185 7.53 -0.39 -7.82
N ILE A 186 6.65 -1.19 -7.24
CA ILE A 186 7.00 -2.25 -6.30
C ILE A 186 6.08 -3.45 -6.49
N HIS A 187 6.65 -4.65 -6.42
CA HIS A 187 5.92 -5.89 -6.54
C HIS A 187 5.24 -6.28 -5.22
N ARG A 188 4.09 -6.96 -5.30
CA ARG A 188 3.34 -7.46 -4.14
C ARG A 188 4.18 -8.30 -3.18
N ASP A 189 5.02 -9.19 -3.70
CA ASP A 189 5.93 -10.02 -2.89
C ASP A 189 6.84 -9.14 -2.01
N ASP A 190 7.36 -8.04 -2.57
CA ASP A 190 8.19 -7.11 -1.82
C ASP A 190 7.36 -6.30 -0.82
N CYS A 191 6.12 -5.92 -1.16
CA CYS A 191 5.21 -5.32 -0.17
C CYS A 191 5.02 -6.23 1.05
N ILE A 192 4.81 -7.53 0.83
CA ILE A 192 4.63 -8.54 1.89
C ILE A 192 5.93 -8.71 2.69
N GLY A 193 7.06 -8.87 2.00
CA GLY A 193 8.37 -9.02 2.62
C GLY A 193 8.77 -7.83 3.50
N ILE A 194 8.51 -6.60 3.04
CA ILE A 194 8.78 -5.38 3.80
C ILE A 194 7.91 -5.31 5.06
N ILE A 195 6.61 -5.57 4.95
CA ILE A 195 5.70 -5.56 6.10
C ILE A 195 6.11 -6.62 7.12
N SER A 196 6.46 -7.82 6.66
CA SER A 196 6.96 -8.91 7.49
C SER A 196 8.27 -8.52 8.20
N ALA A 197 9.24 -7.94 7.47
CA ALA A 197 10.51 -7.48 8.04
C ALA A 197 10.34 -6.38 9.10
N ILE A 198 9.39 -5.45 8.92
CA ILE A 198 9.05 -4.44 9.92
C ILE A 198 8.59 -5.09 11.23
N ILE A 199 7.71 -6.09 11.15
CA ILE A 199 7.19 -6.82 12.30
C ILE A 199 8.31 -7.60 12.99
N GLU A 200 9.10 -8.36 12.23
CA GLU A 200 10.17 -9.21 12.77
C GLU A 200 11.28 -8.42 13.46
N GLN A 201 11.64 -7.25 12.91
CA GLN A 201 12.73 -6.42 13.41
C GLN A 201 12.27 -5.33 14.38
N ASN A 202 10.98 -5.28 14.69
CA ASN A 202 10.36 -4.24 15.52
C ASN A 202 10.67 -2.82 15.04
N ALA A 203 10.63 -2.58 13.72
CA ALA A 203 10.94 -1.30 13.11
C ALA A 203 9.74 -0.33 13.18
N TRP A 204 9.33 0.01 14.41
CA TRP A 204 8.16 0.83 14.72
C TRP A 204 8.47 2.33 14.72
N GLY A 205 7.44 3.18 14.56
CA GLY A 205 7.58 4.64 14.60
C GLY A 205 8.31 5.24 13.39
N GLN A 206 8.43 4.50 12.30
CA GLN A 206 9.18 4.92 11.11
C GLN A 206 8.25 5.28 9.95
N ALA A 207 8.75 6.09 9.02
CA ALA A 207 8.24 6.14 7.66
C ALA A 207 9.28 5.52 6.72
N PHE A 208 8.83 4.68 5.78
CA PHE A 208 9.66 4.05 4.77
C PHE A 208 9.09 4.25 3.38
N ASN A 209 9.96 4.62 2.44
CA ASN A 209 9.68 4.55 1.02
C ASN A 209 9.84 3.11 0.51
N ALA A 210 8.74 2.52 0.05
CA ALA A 210 8.72 1.19 -0.53
C ALA A 210 8.56 1.27 -2.05
N SER A 211 9.71 1.43 -2.73
CA SER A 211 9.88 1.36 -4.18
C SER A 211 10.97 0.34 -4.49
N ALA A 212 10.82 -0.40 -5.59
CA ALA A 212 11.93 -1.19 -6.12
C ALA A 212 13.11 -0.26 -6.47
N PRO A 213 14.37 -0.73 -6.34
CA PRO A 213 15.57 0.08 -6.57
C PRO A 213 15.84 0.37 -8.06
N ILE A 214 15.22 -0.36 -8.98
CA ILE A 214 15.31 -0.10 -10.42
C ILE A 214 14.06 0.64 -10.87
N HIS A 215 14.28 1.75 -11.58
CA HIS A 215 13.23 2.64 -12.08
C HIS A 215 13.22 2.61 -13.61
N PRO A 216 12.49 1.67 -14.24
CA PRO A 216 12.42 1.62 -15.70
C PRO A 216 11.72 2.85 -16.26
N THR A 217 11.86 3.09 -17.55
CA THR A 217 11.08 4.13 -18.23
C THR A 217 9.61 3.76 -18.32
N ARG A 218 8.73 4.77 -18.45
CA ARG A 218 7.30 4.55 -18.77
C ARG A 218 7.13 3.69 -20.02
N ARG A 219 7.94 3.96 -21.05
CA ARG A 219 7.92 3.23 -22.31
C ARG A 219 8.21 1.75 -22.10
N GLU A 220 9.30 1.42 -21.42
CA GLU A 220 9.69 0.03 -21.17
C GLU A 220 8.61 -0.72 -20.39
N LEU A 221 8.19 -0.18 -19.24
CA LEU A 221 7.25 -0.87 -18.35
C LEU A 221 5.88 -1.07 -19.00
N TYR A 222 5.28 -0.01 -19.54
CA TYR A 222 3.91 -0.09 -20.03
C TYR A 222 3.82 -0.81 -21.38
N SER A 223 4.81 -0.66 -22.27
CA SER A 223 4.85 -1.45 -23.51
C SER A 223 4.99 -2.94 -23.20
N LYS A 224 5.88 -3.31 -22.26
CA LYS A 224 6.04 -4.70 -21.84
C LYS A 224 4.78 -5.25 -21.19
N SER A 225 4.14 -4.48 -20.30
CA SER A 225 2.90 -4.90 -19.66
C SER A 225 1.75 -5.09 -20.66
N CYS A 226 1.61 -4.20 -21.65
CA CYS A 226 0.60 -4.35 -22.71
C CYS A 226 0.90 -5.57 -23.59
N GLN A 227 2.16 -5.78 -23.96
CA GLN A 227 2.59 -6.95 -24.74
C GLN A 227 2.20 -8.26 -24.04
N MET A 228 2.43 -8.36 -22.73
CA MET A 228 2.10 -9.55 -21.94
C MET A 228 0.59 -9.78 -21.81
N ALA A 229 -0.19 -8.70 -21.78
CA ALA A 229 -1.66 -8.77 -21.72
C ALA A 229 -2.32 -8.99 -23.10
N GLY A 230 -1.56 -8.92 -24.20
CA GLY A 230 -2.10 -9.02 -25.56
C GLY A 230 -2.99 -7.84 -25.95
N ILE A 231 -2.72 -6.64 -25.41
CA ILE A 231 -3.48 -5.40 -25.66
C ILE A 231 -2.59 -4.34 -26.33
N ASP A 232 -3.22 -3.31 -26.89
CA ASP A 232 -2.51 -2.23 -27.58
C ASP A 232 -1.58 -1.44 -26.63
N SER A 233 -0.37 -1.15 -27.10
CA SER A 233 0.55 -0.30 -26.36
C SER A 233 0.08 1.16 -26.34
N PRO A 234 0.44 1.94 -25.30
CA PRO A 234 0.22 3.38 -25.30
C PRO A 234 0.96 4.07 -26.45
N LYS A 235 0.45 5.21 -26.91
CA LYS A 235 1.17 6.10 -27.81
C LYS A 235 2.06 7.00 -26.96
N PHE A 236 3.36 6.94 -27.18
CA PHE A 236 4.33 7.70 -26.39
C PHE A 236 4.71 9.00 -27.08
N SER A 237 4.58 10.10 -26.35
CA SER A 237 5.11 11.42 -26.72
C SER A 237 6.42 11.68 -25.97
N THR A 238 7.37 12.32 -26.64
CA THR A 238 8.64 12.78 -26.07
C THR A 238 8.51 14.11 -25.34
N GLU A 239 7.31 14.70 -25.28
CA GLU A 239 7.07 15.88 -24.46
C GLU A 239 7.44 15.60 -23.00
N PRO A 240 8.32 16.41 -22.39
CA PRO A 240 8.77 16.19 -21.04
C PRO A 240 7.60 16.32 -20.07
N LYS A 241 7.57 15.46 -19.05
CA LYS A 241 6.65 15.57 -17.92
C LYS A 241 7.47 15.56 -16.64
N PRO A 242 7.11 16.38 -15.63
CA PRO A 242 7.82 16.31 -14.37
C PRO A 242 7.72 14.91 -13.74
N TYR A 243 8.83 14.41 -13.22
CA TYR A 243 8.92 13.11 -12.56
C TYR A 243 9.63 13.21 -11.21
N ARG A 244 9.72 12.09 -10.52
CA ARG A 244 10.53 11.90 -9.32
C ARG A 244 11.08 10.47 -9.28
N ILE A 245 12.21 10.27 -8.65
CA ILE A 245 12.77 8.95 -8.34
C ILE A 245 12.62 8.73 -6.83
N VAL A 246 11.88 7.71 -6.42
CA VAL A 246 11.64 7.45 -5.00
C VAL A 246 12.76 6.59 -4.45
N ASN A 247 13.61 7.18 -3.62
CA ASN A 247 14.71 6.48 -2.97
C ASN A 247 14.19 5.53 -1.88
N CYS A 248 14.78 4.34 -1.80
CA CYS A 248 14.45 3.31 -0.79
C CYS A 248 15.62 2.98 0.16
N ASP A 249 16.70 3.79 0.18
CA ASP A 249 17.91 3.49 0.96
C ASP A 249 17.61 3.35 2.45
N LYS A 250 16.75 4.21 3.01
CA LYS A 250 16.37 4.13 4.41
C LYS A 250 15.74 2.77 4.73
N LEU A 251 14.87 2.27 3.86
CA LEU A 251 14.24 0.95 4.01
C LEU A 251 15.29 -0.16 3.95
N VAL A 252 16.16 -0.15 2.94
CA VAL A 252 17.20 -1.16 2.74
C VAL A 252 18.18 -1.18 3.91
N THR A 253 18.64 -0.01 4.37
CA THR A 253 19.61 0.11 5.46
C THR A 253 19.01 -0.24 6.82
N THR A 254 17.78 0.21 7.11
CA THR A 254 17.14 -0.01 8.42
C THR A 254 16.69 -1.46 8.58
N LEU A 255 16.13 -2.07 7.53
CA LEU A 255 15.57 -3.42 7.59
C LEU A 255 16.53 -4.49 7.07
N GLY A 256 17.69 -4.12 6.52
CA GLY A 256 18.55 -5.05 5.76
C GLY A 256 17.81 -5.73 4.59
N TYR A 257 16.74 -5.12 4.09
CA TYR A 257 15.80 -5.77 3.17
C TYR A 257 16.44 -5.96 1.79
N ARG A 258 16.30 -7.18 1.25
CA ARG A 258 16.73 -7.52 -0.10
C ARG A 258 15.52 -7.74 -0.97
N PHE A 259 15.34 -6.87 -1.97
CA PHE A 259 14.22 -6.98 -2.90
C PHE A 259 14.26 -8.31 -3.66
N VAL A 260 13.16 -9.04 -3.62
CA VAL A 260 12.98 -10.29 -4.38
C VAL A 260 12.54 -10.02 -5.82
N ARG A 261 12.02 -8.81 -6.10
CA ARG A 261 11.68 -8.29 -7.43
C ARG A 261 12.27 -6.88 -7.63
N PRO A 262 13.61 -6.76 -7.72
CA PRO A 262 14.26 -5.45 -7.78
C PRO A 262 14.02 -4.71 -9.10
N ASP A 263 13.71 -5.43 -10.18
CA ASP A 263 13.41 -4.89 -11.51
C ASP A 263 11.91 -5.03 -11.82
N PRO A 264 11.14 -3.92 -11.86
CA PRO A 264 9.72 -3.96 -12.15
C PRO A 264 9.36 -4.55 -13.53
N VAL A 265 10.22 -4.41 -14.54
CA VAL A 265 9.95 -4.96 -15.89
C VAL A 265 10.05 -6.48 -15.88
N GLN A 266 11.06 -7.02 -15.19
CA GLN A 266 11.22 -8.47 -15.03
C GLN A 266 10.16 -9.08 -14.10
N ALA A 267 9.63 -8.26 -13.18
CA ALA A 267 8.58 -8.68 -12.25
C ALA A 267 7.17 -8.73 -12.87
N LEU A 268 6.99 -8.23 -14.10
CA LEU A 268 5.69 -8.31 -14.78
C LEU A 268 5.28 -9.77 -15.03
N GLY A 269 4.01 -10.08 -14.77
CA GLY A 269 3.43 -11.41 -14.99
C GLY A 269 3.89 -12.49 -14.02
N ILE A 270 4.61 -12.12 -12.97
CA ILE A 270 4.87 -13.00 -11.83
C ILE A 270 3.70 -12.84 -10.84
N ASP A 271 3.14 -13.95 -10.39
CA ASP A 271 2.04 -14.03 -9.41
C ASP A 271 2.54 -14.20 -7.97
#